data_AF-A0A0D2IJQ8-F1
#
_entry.id   AF-A0A0D2IJQ8-F1
#
_cell.length_a   1.000
_cell.length_b   1.000
_cell.length_c   1.000
_cell.angle_alpha   90.00
_cell.angle_beta   90.00
_cell.angle_gamma   90.00
#
_symmetry.space_group_name_H-M   'P 1'
#
loop_
_entity.id
_entity.type
_entity.pdbx_description
1 polymer ?
#
loop_
_entity_poly.entity_id
_entity_poly.type
_entity_poly.pdbx_seq_one_letter_code
_entity_poly.pdbx_strand_id
1 'polypeptide(L)'
;MIFKAVVGVVPTLLLLLLLFTPNLSFAAAPFFAYPDGTSPNAKRNVTQAFRDAITLARVVSLTATDCDPAFLRYFKPQDYTFVQRMFRTIANIDPFVEISPVDIMVMLSSSNSAATWNPDYVDLCIAYGDNPYNPPVDISCGEDEGHTYGYTVYDTRPTAQFSGLISMCPDGEIFKYCLSLRQTENPPAWARVGGQPDGAPLPGFGCDGLGDRDTTYMKVLGSSILHELFHWPWMFLSIPGYETNIPDHGHRIWDYDGPWVPSAYGPWNAMHINQLPADSRSGMSQSLQNADNYVWYALSRYWSYKCDKTFGPPTSADDATILGERQRGPGN
;
A
#
# COMPACT_ATOMS: atom_id res chain seq x y z
N MET A 1 -37.95 43.64 55.29
CA MET A 1 -37.60 43.34 53.89
C MET A 1 -36.95 41.98 53.86
N ILE A 2 -37.55 41.01 53.16
CA ILE A 2 -37.11 39.61 53.12
C ILE A 2 -36.73 39.31 51.67
N PHE A 3 -35.46 39.01 51.41
CA PHE A 3 -35.00 38.47 50.13
C PHE A 3 -35.05 36.94 50.18
N LYS A 4 -35.83 36.33 49.29
CA LYS A 4 -35.80 34.90 48.99
C LYS A 4 -34.78 34.67 47.86
N ALA A 5 -33.80 33.80 48.11
CA ALA A 5 -32.93 33.25 47.08
C ALA A 5 -33.62 32.08 46.37
N VAL A 6 -33.70 32.13 45.04
CA VAL A 6 -34.08 31.01 44.18
C VAL A 6 -32.77 30.31 43.79
N VAL A 7 -32.51 29.15 44.36
CA VAL A 7 -31.38 28.29 44.00
C VAL A 7 -31.79 27.48 42.77
N GLY A 8 -31.07 27.72 41.66
CA GLY A 8 -31.25 27.02 40.40
C GLY A 8 -30.84 25.55 40.50
N VAL A 9 -31.72 24.67 40.02
CA VAL A 9 -31.46 23.24 39.84
C VAL A 9 -31.37 22.97 38.35
N VAL A 10 -30.23 23.27 37.73
CA VAL A 10 -29.81 22.69 36.44
C VAL A 10 -28.28 22.80 36.38
N PRO A 11 -27.51 21.73 36.64
CA PRO A 11 -26.62 21.25 35.57
C PRO A 11 -26.25 19.75 35.62
N THR A 12 -27.03 18.87 36.25
CA THR A 12 -26.61 17.45 36.35
C THR A 12 -26.97 16.63 35.10
N LEU A 13 -27.99 17.03 34.33
CA LEU A 13 -28.45 16.25 33.17
C LEU A 13 -27.56 16.47 31.91
N LEU A 14 -26.94 17.65 31.76
CA LEU A 14 -26.05 17.93 30.63
C LEU A 14 -24.71 17.21 30.74
N LEU A 15 -24.22 17.00 31.98
CA LEU A 15 -22.97 16.29 32.24
C LEU A 15 -23.09 14.77 32.00
N LEU A 16 -24.29 14.20 32.22
CA LEU A 16 -24.57 12.79 31.92
C LEU A 16 -24.70 12.53 30.41
N LEU A 17 -25.22 13.47 29.63
CA LEU A 17 -25.30 13.32 28.17
C LEU A 17 -23.94 13.37 27.46
N LEU A 18 -22.94 14.04 28.04
CA LEU A 18 -21.55 14.05 27.54
C LEU A 18 -20.76 12.77 27.89
N LEU A 19 -21.21 12.00 28.88
CA LEU A 19 -20.60 10.70 29.26
C LEU A 19 -21.21 9.51 28.51
N PHE A 20 -22.30 9.73 27.78
CA PHE A 20 -23.00 8.73 26.96
C PHE A 20 -23.09 9.14 25.48
N THR A 21 -22.15 9.94 24.97
CA THR A 21 -21.78 9.78 23.56
C THR A 21 -20.86 8.57 23.51
N PRO A 22 -21.34 7.36 23.15
CA PRO A 22 -20.40 6.39 22.63
C PRO A 22 -19.68 7.15 21.52
N ASN A 23 -18.36 7.24 21.58
CA ASN A 23 -17.61 7.51 20.39
C ASN A 23 -18.07 6.43 19.41
N LEU A 24 -19.04 6.80 18.56
CA LEU A 24 -19.31 6.10 17.32
C LEU A 24 -17.99 6.27 16.59
N SER A 25 -17.07 5.33 16.82
CA SER A 25 -15.88 5.19 16.01
C SER A 25 -16.39 4.95 14.61
N PHE A 26 -16.54 6.04 13.86
CA PHE A 26 -16.81 5.99 12.45
C PHE A 26 -15.73 5.12 11.84
N ALA A 27 -16.12 4.14 11.05
CA ALA A 27 -15.15 3.30 10.35
C ALA A 27 -14.25 4.23 9.53
N ALA A 28 -12.94 4.19 9.79
CA ALA A 28 -11.94 4.98 9.08
C ALA A 28 -11.61 4.29 7.75
N ALA A 29 -12.64 4.01 6.95
CA ALA A 29 -12.49 3.42 5.63
C ALA A 29 -12.29 4.52 4.59
N PRO A 30 -11.45 4.29 3.57
CA PRO A 30 -11.38 5.19 2.44
C PRO A 30 -12.72 5.22 1.71
N PHE A 31 -12.97 6.34 1.05
CA PHE A 31 -14.05 6.45 0.10
C PHE A 31 -13.68 5.70 -1.18
N PHE A 32 -14.61 4.91 -1.71
CA PHE A 32 -14.40 4.23 -2.99
C PHE A 32 -15.31 4.84 -4.06
N ALA A 33 -14.70 5.36 -5.12
CA ALA A 33 -15.39 5.94 -6.25
C ALA A 33 -15.41 4.99 -7.45
N TYR A 34 -16.58 4.82 -8.08
CA TYR A 34 -16.73 3.93 -9.22
C TYR A 34 -17.57 4.62 -10.30
N PRO A 35 -17.11 4.68 -11.56
CA PRO A 35 -17.92 5.10 -12.68
C PRO A 35 -19.21 4.29 -12.80
N ASP A 36 -20.25 4.91 -13.37
CA ASP A 36 -21.50 4.22 -13.66
C ASP A 36 -21.26 3.00 -14.56
N GLY A 37 -21.96 1.91 -14.26
CA GLY A 37 -21.80 0.65 -14.97
C GLY A 37 -20.58 -0.19 -14.55
N THR A 38 -19.72 0.28 -13.62
CA THR A 38 -18.61 -0.54 -13.09
C THR A 38 -19.11 -1.87 -12.54
N SER A 39 -18.53 -2.97 -13.03
CA SER A 39 -18.98 -4.32 -12.69
C SER A 39 -18.79 -4.63 -11.19
N PRO A 40 -19.63 -5.48 -10.59
CA PRO A 40 -19.45 -5.89 -9.19
C PRO A 40 -18.10 -6.56 -8.91
N ASN A 41 -17.51 -7.23 -9.91
CA ASN A 41 -16.18 -7.83 -9.81
C ASN A 41 -15.10 -6.76 -9.69
N ALA A 42 -15.11 -5.73 -10.55
CA ALA A 42 -14.15 -4.63 -10.48
C ALA A 42 -14.21 -3.89 -9.14
N LYS A 43 -15.44 -3.61 -8.65
CA LYS A 43 -15.64 -3.00 -7.32
C LYS A 43 -14.99 -3.83 -6.22
N ARG A 44 -15.26 -5.14 -6.19
CA ARG A 44 -14.64 -6.08 -5.23
C ARG A 44 -13.13 -6.13 -5.36
N ASN A 45 -12.59 -6.15 -6.58
CA ASN A 45 -11.16 -6.20 -6.84
C ASN A 45 -10.44 -4.98 -6.26
N VAL A 46 -10.96 -3.77 -6.47
CA VAL A 46 -10.37 -2.54 -5.90
C VAL A 46 -10.45 -2.53 -4.37
N THR A 47 -11.60 -2.86 -3.78
CA THR A 47 -11.73 -2.93 -2.32
C THR A 47 -10.82 -4.00 -1.71
N GLN A 48 -10.69 -5.16 -2.37
CA GLN A 48 -9.80 -6.22 -1.93
C GLN A 48 -8.33 -5.82 -2.08
N ALA A 49 -7.97 -5.13 -3.16
CA ALA A 49 -6.62 -4.62 -3.38
C ALA A 49 -6.18 -3.68 -2.26
N PHE A 50 -7.07 -2.81 -1.74
CA PHE A 50 -6.74 -1.96 -0.59
C PHE A 50 -6.46 -2.79 0.67
N ARG A 51 -7.26 -3.83 0.93
CA ARG A 51 -7.03 -4.75 2.05
C ARG A 51 -5.73 -5.54 1.89
N ASP A 52 -5.41 -5.92 0.67
CA ASP A 52 -4.16 -6.60 0.33
C ASP A 52 -2.95 -5.67 0.56
N ALA A 53 -3.05 -4.39 0.22
CA ALA A 53 -2.02 -3.38 0.50
C ALA A 53 -1.72 -3.26 2.00
N ILE A 54 -2.76 -3.17 2.84
CA ILE A 54 -2.63 -3.19 4.30
C ILE A 54 -2.00 -4.49 4.78
N THR A 55 -2.37 -5.62 4.15
CA THR A 55 -1.83 -6.94 4.51
C THR A 55 -0.34 -7.05 4.19
N LEU A 56 0.10 -6.56 3.02
CA LEU A 56 1.51 -6.46 2.65
C LEU A 56 2.28 -5.64 3.69
N ALA A 57 1.80 -4.43 4.00
CA ALA A 57 2.42 -3.55 4.98
C ALA A 57 2.49 -4.17 6.38
N ARG A 58 1.45 -4.91 6.78
CA ARG A 58 1.42 -5.63 8.05
C ARG A 58 2.45 -6.73 8.13
N VAL A 59 2.58 -7.56 7.09
CA VAL A 59 3.58 -8.64 7.11
C VAL A 59 4.99 -8.07 7.22
N VAL A 60 5.29 -6.98 6.53
CA VAL A 60 6.56 -6.25 6.71
C VAL A 60 6.74 -5.79 8.15
N SER A 61 5.73 -5.11 8.71
CA SER A 61 5.80 -4.50 10.03
C SER A 61 6.01 -5.50 11.17
N LEU A 62 5.49 -6.72 11.00
CA LEU A 62 5.46 -7.74 12.05
C LEU A 62 6.57 -8.78 11.93
N THR A 63 7.13 -8.98 10.73
CA THR A 63 7.99 -10.14 10.48
C THR A 63 9.40 -9.81 10.01
N ALA A 64 9.66 -8.56 9.63
CA ALA A 64 10.97 -8.18 9.11
C ALA A 64 11.95 -7.76 10.22
N THR A 65 13.23 -7.73 9.84
CA THR A 65 14.35 -7.29 10.67
C THR A 65 15.25 -6.38 9.83
N ASP A 66 16.13 -5.61 10.48
CA ASP A 66 17.14 -4.77 9.80
C ASP A 66 18.15 -5.59 8.97
N CYS A 67 18.29 -6.88 9.27
CA CYS A 67 19.13 -7.83 8.56
C CYS A 67 18.37 -8.67 7.51
N ASP A 68 17.10 -8.38 7.25
CA ASP A 68 16.29 -9.16 6.31
C ASP A 68 16.90 -9.06 4.89
N PRO A 69 17.17 -10.19 4.19
CA PRO A 69 17.72 -10.16 2.84
C PRO A 69 16.90 -9.34 1.84
N ALA A 70 15.57 -9.37 1.93
CA ALA A 70 14.69 -8.53 1.10
C ALA A 70 14.81 -7.06 1.48
N PHE A 71 14.90 -6.73 2.77
CA PHE A 71 15.11 -5.35 3.20
C PHE A 71 16.43 -4.80 2.65
N LEU A 72 17.52 -5.54 2.81
CA LEU A 72 18.86 -5.13 2.36
C LEU A 72 18.99 -5.01 0.84
N ARG A 73 18.09 -5.63 0.06
CA ARG A 73 18.02 -5.41 -1.39
C ARG A 73 17.49 -4.03 -1.74
N TYR A 74 16.46 -3.56 -1.04
CA TYR A 74 15.73 -2.34 -1.41
C TYR A 74 16.03 -1.13 -0.54
N PHE A 75 16.67 -1.31 0.61
CA PHE A 75 17.04 -0.23 1.54
C PHE A 75 18.39 -0.51 2.20
N LYS A 76 18.90 0.48 2.92
CA LYS A 76 20.11 0.35 3.75
C LYS A 76 19.73 0.10 5.22
N PRO A 77 20.61 -0.54 6.02
CA PRO A 77 20.36 -0.76 7.45
C PRO A 77 19.91 0.49 8.22
N GLN A 78 20.50 1.65 7.94
CA GLN A 78 20.13 2.91 8.61
C GLN A 78 18.69 3.36 8.32
N ASP A 79 18.10 2.94 7.21
CA ASP A 79 16.74 3.31 6.80
C ASP A 79 15.68 2.54 7.61
N TYR A 80 16.07 1.46 8.28
CA TYR A 80 15.14 0.44 8.79
C TYR A 80 14.06 1.01 9.71
N THR A 81 14.45 1.82 10.70
CA THR A 81 13.49 2.37 11.66
C THR A 81 12.48 3.28 10.97
N PHE A 82 12.93 4.07 9.99
CA PHE A 82 12.05 4.96 9.23
C PHE A 82 11.09 4.15 8.36
N VAL A 83 11.59 3.22 7.56
CA VAL A 83 10.79 2.34 6.69
C VAL A 83 9.77 1.53 7.49
N GLN A 84 10.16 0.97 8.64
CA GLN A 84 9.24 0.25 9.53
C GLN A 84 8.09 1.11 10.02
N ARG A 85 8.36 2.37 10.40
CA ARG A 85 7.30 3.30 10.83
C ARG A 85 6.32 3.60 9.70
N MET A 86 6.83 3.79 8.48
CA MET A 86 5.99 4.00 7.30
C MET A 86 5.04 2.82 7.06
N PHE A 87 5.56 1.58 7.09
CA PHE A 87 4.72 0.39 6.94
C PHE A 87 3.75 0.21 8.09
N ARG A 88 4.13 0.51 9.34
CA ARG A 88 3.23 0.44 10.50
C ARG A 88 2.05 1.39 10.36
N THR A 89 2.29 2.61 9.90
CA THR A 89 1.23 3.59 9.60
C THR A 89 0.20 3.02 8.62
N ILE A 90 0.63 2.40 7.52
CA ILE A 90 -0.27 1.75 6.55
C ILE A 90 -0.94 0.51 7.15
N ALA A 91 -0.18 -0.30 7.90
CA ALA A 91 -0.67 -1.52 8.53
C ALA A 91 -1.66 -1.26 9.69
N ASN A 92 -1.87 0.02 10.03
CA ASN A 92 -2.61 0.47 11.19
C ASN A 92 -2.07 -0.19 12.48
N ILE A 93 -0.77 -0.05 12.66
CA ILE A 93 -0.02 -0.42 13.85
C ILE A 93 0.60 0.88 14.36
N ASP A 94 0.54 1.15 15.65
CA ASP A 94 1.20 2.32 16.23
C ASP A 94 2.68 2.32 15.79
N PRO A 95 3.16 3.38 15.08
CA PRO A 95 4.53 3.45 14.59
C PRO A 95 5.59 3.27 15.69
N PHE A 96 5.25 3.57 16.94
CA PHE A 96 6.16 3.58 18.09
C PHE A 96 6.03 2.35 18.99
N VAL A 97 5.08 1.45 18.73
CA VAL A 97 4.90 0.27 19.58
C VAL A 97 6.08 -0.69 19.44
N GLU A 98 6.49 -1.25 20.57
CA GLU A 98 7.39 -2.40 20.61
C GLU A 98 6.55 -3.67 20.39
N ILE A 99 6.90 -4.44 19.35
CA ILE A 99 6.19 -5.67 19.02
C ILE A 99 7.00 -6.83 19.61
N SER A 100 6.42 -7.57 20.54
CA SER A 100 7.05 -8.79 21.06
C SER A 100 6.79 -9.98 20.12
N PRO A 101 7.62 -11.04 20.15
CA PRO A 101 7.38 -12.24 19.36
C PRO A 101 6.01 -12.91 19.58
N VAL A 102 5.44 -12.78 20.78
CA VAL A 102 4.12 -13.34 21.11
C VAL A 102 3.00 -12.56 20.41
N ASP A 103 3.17 -11.25 20.26
CA ASP A 103 2.18 -10.37 19.62
C ASP A 103 2.07 -10.62 18.12
N ILE A 104 3.16 -11.05 17.46
CA ILE A 104 3.21 -11.29 16.01
C ILE A 104 2.09 -12.24 15.56
N MET A 105 1.94 -13.39 16.23
CA MET A 105 0.93 -14.38 15.85
C MET A 105 -0.50 -13.86 16.05
N VAL A 106 -0.73 -13.08 17.10
CA VAL A 106 -2.03 -12.47 17.39
C VAL A 106 -2.34 -11.38 16.36
N MET A 107 -1.38 -10.51 16.06
CA MET A 107 -1.55 -9.40 15.12
C MET A 107 -1.72 -9.88 13.68
N LEU A 108 -1.02 -10.95 13.27
CA LEU A 108 -1.19 -11.58 11.96
C LEU A 108 -2.52 -12.32 11.80
N SER A 109 -3.08 -12.88 12.88
CA SER A 109 -4.37 -13.57 12.86
C SER A 109 -5.57 -12.64 13.12
N SER A 110 -5.33 -11.44 13.65
CA SER A 110 -6.38 -10.46 13.92
C SER A 110 -7.06 -9.99 12.63
N SER A 111 -8.40 -9.97 12.64
CA SER A 111 -9.17 -9.41 11.54
C SER A 111 -9.08 -7.89 11.57
N ASN A 112 -8.64 -7.30 10.45
CA ASN A 112 -8.65 -5.86 10.24
C ASN A 112 -10.05 -5.33 9.98
N SER A 113 -10.81 -5.10 11.05
CA SER A 113 -12.09 -4.41 10.93
C SER A 113 -11.86 -2.96 10.49
N ALA A 114 -12.71 -2.43 9.61
CA ALA A 114 -12.60 -1.03 9.18
C ALA A 114 -12.74 -0.01 10.34
N ALA A 115 -13.37 -0.43 11.44
CA ALA A 115 -13.51 0.37 12.66
C ALA A 115 -12.19 0.61 13.39
N THR A 116 -11.15 -0.18 13.10
CA THR A 116 -9.85 -0.05 13.75
C THR A 116 -8.81 0.63 12.87
N TRP A 117 -9.08 0.87 11.58
CA TRP A 117 -8.10 1.40 10.62
C TRP A 117 -7.60 2.81 10.97
N ASN A 118 -6.48 3.19 10.34
CA ASN A 118 -5.83 4.46 10.60
C ASN A 118 -6.83 5.58 10.31
N PRO A 119 -7.08 6.51 11.26
CA PRO A 119 -8.06 7.58 11.09
C PRO A 119 -7.84 8.42 9.84
N ASP A 120 -6.59 8.55 9.36
CA ASP A 120 -6.27 9.34 8.17
C ASP A 120 -6.98 8.82 6.92
N TYR A 121 -7.30 7.52 6.84
CA TYR A 121 -7.97 6.93 5.67
C TYR A 121 -9.33 7.54 5.35
N VAL A 122 -9.96 8.28 6.26
CA VAL A 122 -11.20 9.03 5.93
C VAL A 122 -10.96 10.11 4.87
N ASP A 123 -9.72 10.61 4.75
CA ASP A 123 -9.30 11.62 3.77
C ASP A 123 -8.74 10.99 2.48
N LEU A 124 -8.88 9.67 2.32
CA LEU A 124 -8.45 8.93 1.14
C LEU A 124 -9.65 8.55 0.26
N CYS A 125 -9.57 8.87 -1.02
CA CYS A 125 -10.47 8.39 -2.07
C CYS A 125 -9.71 7.46 -3.04
N ILE A 126 -10.22 6.26 -3.27
CA ILE A 126 -9.69 5.31 -4.25
C ILE A 126 -10.74 5.10 -5.34
N ALA A 127 -10.38 5.41 -6.58
CA ALA A 127 -11.26 5.32 -7.74
C ALA A 127 -10.88 4.15 -8.67
N TYR A 128 -11.88 3.59 -9.36
CA TYR A 128 -11.66 2.73 -10.53
C TYR A 128 -11.78 3.57 -11.81
N GLY A 129 -10.66 3.87 -12.45
CA GLY A 129 -10.53 4.97 -13.42
C GLY A 129 -10.01 6.24 -12.76
N ASP A 130 -10.06 7.35 -13.50
CA ASP A 130 -9.66 8.66 -12.97
C ASP A 130 -10.53 9.06 -11.77
N ASN A 131 -9.87 9.52 -10.71
CA ASN A 131 -10.56 9.92 -9.49
C ASN A 131 -11.44 11.14 -9.77
N PRO A 132 -12.77 11.07 -9.51
CA PRO A 132 -13.70 12.15 -9.86
C PRO A 132 -13.48 13.44 -9.05
N TYR A 133 -12.69 13.37 -7.98
CA TYR A 133 -12.33 14.52 -7.15
C TYR A 133 -10.99 15.14 -7.54
N ASN A 134 -10.32 14.63 -8.59
CA ASN A 134 -9.05 15.19 -9.03
C ASN A 134 -9.19 16.68 -9.38
N PRO A 135 -8.23 17.53 -8.96
CA PRO A 135 -8.03 18.82 -9.63
C PRO A 135 -7.74 18.60 -11.13
N PRO A 136 -7.79 19.67 -11.95
CA PRO A 136 -7.18 19.63 -13.27
C PRO A 136 -5.71 19.19 -13.15
N VAL A 137 -5.38 18.05 -13.76
CA VAL A 137 -4.05 17.45 -13.78
C VAL A 137 -3.75 16.90 -15.18
N ASP A 138 -2.47 16.85 -15.55
CA ASP A 138 -1.99 16.36 -16.85
C ASP A 138 -1.67 14.84 -16.81
N ILE A 139 -2.44 14.09 -16.03
CA ILE A 139 -2.33 12.63 -15.94
C ILE A 139 -3.72 12.02 -15.93
N SER A 140 -3.89 10.96 -16.72
CA SER A 140 -5.13 10.18 -16.73
C SER A 140 -4.88 8.71 -17.04
N CYS A 141 -5.84 7.86 -16.67
CA CYS A 141 -5.78 6.44 -16.96
C CYS A 141 -5.82 6.10 -18.46
N GLY A 142 -6.16 7.06 -19.33
CA GLY A 142 -6.26 6.87 -20.78
C GLY A 142 -5.03 7.25 -21.60
N GLU A 143 -3.99 7.82 -20.98
CA GLU A 143 -2.88 8.45 -21.71
C GLU A 143 -1.79 7.48 -22.19
N ASP A 144 -1.62 6.32 -21.56
CA ASP A 144 -0.47 5.43 -21.77
C ASP A 144 -0.84 4.00 -22.23
N GLU A 145 -1.85 3.87 -23.10
CA GLU A 145 -2.28 2.60 -23.74
C GLU A 145 -2.44 1.38 -22.80
N GLY A 146 -2.69 1.61 -21.50
CA GLY A 146 -2.82 0.56 -20.48
C GLY A 146 -1.52 0.16 -19.75
N HIS A 147 -0.46 0.96 -19.83
CA HIS A 147 0.77 0.77 -19.05
C HIS A 147 0.70 1.41 -17.65
N THR A 148 -0.10 2.46 -17.46
CA THR A 148 -0.38 3.03 -16.13
C THR A 148 -1.22 2.06 -15.29
N TYR A 149 -0.71 1.66 -14.12
CA TYR A 149 -1.45 0.78 -13.20
C TYR A 149 -2.35 1.58 -12.25
N GLY A 150 -1.88 2.76 -11.86
CA GLY A 150 -2.58 3.75 -11.08
C GLY A 150 -1.75 5.02 -11.00
N TYR A 151 -2.30 6.03 -10.33
CA TYR A 151 -1.58 7.23 -9.95
C TYR A 151 -2.25 7.88 -8.74
N THR A 152 -1.50 8.75 -8.05
CA THR A 152 -1.97 9.47 -6.86
C THR A 152 -1.84 10.98 -7.04
N VAL A 153 -2.93 11.69 -6.74
CA VAL A 153 -2.91 13.14 -6.58
C VAL A 153 -3.02 13.46 -5.09
N TYR A 154 -2.08 14.27 -4.59
CA TYR A 154 -2.14 14.85 -3.25
C TYR A 154 -2.74 16.26 -3.33
N ASP A 155 -4.00 16.39 -2.97
CA ASP A 155 -4.74 17.66 -3.03
C ASP A 155 -4.71 18.38 -1.68
N THR A 156 -3.94 19.45 -1.60
CA THR A 156 -3.76 20.27 -0.38
C THR A 156 -4.67 21.50 -0.35
N ARG A 157 -5.56 21.67 -1.33
CA ARG A 157 -6.44 22.83 -1.39
C ARG A 157 -7.39 22.83 -0.19
N PRO A 158 -7.70 23.99 0.42
CA PRO A 158 -8.66 24.06 1.53
C PRO A 158 -10.08 23.60 1.16
N THR A 159 -10.40 23.51 -0.13
CA THR A 159 -11.68 23.05 -0.66
C THR A 159 -11.68 21.58 -1.07
N ALA A 160 -10.54 20.89 -0.93
CA ALA A 160 -10.44 19.48 -1.26
C ALA A 160 -11.34 18.66 -0.34
N GLN A 161 -12.12 17.75 -0.91
CA GLN A 161 -12.95 16.84 -0.11
C GLN A 161 -12.10 15.72 0.51
N PHE A 162 -11.05 15.31 -0.20
CA PHE A 162 -10.10 14.28 0.19
C PHE A 162 -8.71 14.80 -0.15
N SER A 163 -7.71 14.51 0.70
CA SER A 163 -6.34 14.91 0.43
C SER A 163 -5.59 13.87 -0.41
N GLY A 164 -5.91 12.58 -0.24
CA GLY A 164 -5.35 11.49 -1.04
C GLY A 164 -6.32 11.03 -2.11
N LEU A 165 -5.95 11.15 -3.38
CA LEU A 165 -6.77 10.77 -4.52
C LEU A 165 -6.04 9.72 -5.35
N ILE A 166 -6.34 8.45 -5.11
CA ILE A 166 -5.78 7.33 -5.88
C ILE A 166 -6.72 7.00 -7.04
N SER A 167 -6.17 6.89 -8.24
CA SER A 167 -6.84 6.40 -9.45
C SER A 167 -6.28 5.03 -9.81
N MET A 168 -7.12 4.00 -9.87
CA MET A 168 -6.72 2.65 -10.30
C MET A 168 -7.16 2.43 -11.74
N CYS A 169 -6.22 2.27 -12.67
CA CYS A 169 -6.51 2.34 -14.11
C CYS A 169 -7.04 1.02 -14.67
N PRO A 170 -8.30 0.95 -15.16
CA PRO A 170 -8.96 -0.28 -15.58
C PRO A 170 -8.24 -1.04 -16.71
N ASP A 171 -7.66 -0.30 -17.65
CA ASP A 171 -6.95 -0.87 -18.80
C ASP A 171 -5.50 -1.24 -18.47
N GLY A 172 -5.05 -0.93 -17.25
CA GLY A 172 -3.74 -1.27 -16.72
C GLY A 172 -3.50 -2.78 -16.74
N GLU A 173 -2.28 -3.19 -17.09
CA GLU A 173 -1.88 -4.61 -17.06
C GLU A 173 -2.13 -5.30 -15.72
N ILE A 174 -2.09 -4.55 -14.62
CA ILE A 174 -2.38 -5.08 -13.28
C ILE A 174 -3.77 -5.73 -13.21
N PHE A 175 -4.80 -5.15 -13.85
CA PHE A 175 -6.16 -5.75 -13.86
C PHE A 175 -6.29 -6.91 -14.84
N LYS A 176 -5.42 -6.96 -15.86
CA LYS A 176 -5.40 -8.04 -16.86
C LYS A 176 -4.76 -9.31 -16.30
N TYR A 177 -3.66 -9.17 -15.56
CA TYR A 177 -2.78 -10.28 -15.18
C TYR A 177 -2.63 -10.54 -13.68
N CYS A 178 -3.01 -9.60 -12.81
CA CYS A 178 -2.88 -9.80 -11.36
C CYS A 178 -4.20 -10.16 -10.69
N LEU A 179 -4.08 -10.95 -9.62
CA LEU A 179 -5.18 -11.29 -8.73
C LEU A 179 -4.95 -10.66 -7.35
N SER A 180 -5.88 -10.89 -6.43
CA SER A 180 -5.66 -10.62 -5.00
C SER A 180 -4.57 -11.53 -4.42
N LEU A 181 -3.99 -11.15 -3.28
CA LEU A 181 -3.03 -11.98 -2.53
C LEU A 181 -3.53 -13.42 -2.35
N ARG A 182 -4.76 -13.56 -1.84
CA ARG A 182 -5.39 -14.86 -1.58
C ARG A 182 -5.54 -15.70 -2.83
N GLN A 183 -5.91 -15.08 -3.94
CA GLN A 183 -6.07 -15.77 -5.22
C GLN A 183 -4.74 -16.06 -5.90
N THR A 184 -3.68 -15.29 -5.64
CA THR A 184 -2.33 -15.64 -6.10
C THR A 184 -1.74 -16.77 -5.24
N GLU A 185 -1.95 -16.76 -3.92
CA GLU A 185 -1.55 -17.84 -3.00
C GLU A 185 -2.23 -19.17 -3.37
N ASN A 186 -3.55 -19.14 -3.54
CA ASN A 186 -4.34 -20.31 -3.92
C ASN A 186 -5.05 -20.04 -5.26
N PRO A 187 -4.36 -20.28 -6.39
CA PRO A 187 -4.89 -19.94 -7.70
C PRO A 187 -6.14 -20.73 -8.07
N PRO A 188 -7.06 -20.08 -8.81
CA PRO A 188 -8.20 -20.76 -9.41
C PRO A 188 -7.74 -21.80 -10.43
N ALA A 189 -8.63 -22.72 -10.78
CA ALA A 189 -8.31 -23.85 -11.66
C ALA A 189 -7.71 -23.43 -13.02
N TRP A 190 -8.15 -22.29 -13.60
CA TRP A 190 -7.61 -21.80 -14.86
C TRP A 190 -6.14 -21.36 -14.77
N ALA A 191 -5.65 -21.00 -13.57
CA ALA A 191 -4.26 -20.61 -13.31
C ALA A 191 -3.40 -21.82 -12.87
N ARG A 192 -3.84 -23.03 -13.22
CA ARG A 192 -3.19 -24.30 -12.90
C ARG A 192 -3.08 -25.17 -14.15
N VAL A 193 -2.09 -26.05 -14.16
CA VAL A 193 -1.85 -26.99 -15.27
C VAL A 193 -3.11 -27.79 -15.57
N GLY A 194 -3.50 -27.81 -16.85
CA GLY A 194 -4.68 -28.54 -17.32
C GLY A 194 -6.03 -27.95 -16.90
N GLY A 195 -6.06 -26.75 -16.31
CA GLY A 195 -7.30 -26.12 -15.87
C GLY A 195 -7.93 -26.82 -14.65
N GLN A 196 -7.15 -27.58 -13.88
CA GLN A 196 -7.65 -28.43 -12.80
C GLN A 196 -7.45 -27.79 -11.42
N PRO A 197 -8.40 -27.92 -10.46
CA PRO A 197 -8.26 -27.35 -9.11
C PRO A 197 -7.05 -27.85 -8.32
N ASP A 198 -6.61 -29.08 -8.57
CA ASP A 198 -5.48 -29.77 -7.95
C ASP A 198 -4.21 -29.75 -8.81
N GLY A 199 -4.27 -29.14 -9.99
CA GLY A 199 -3.11 -28.97 -10.87
C GLY A 199 -2.03 -28.09 -10.24
N ALA A 200 -0.78 -28.33 -10.64
CA ALA A 200 0.34 -27.46 -10.26
C ALA A 200 0.07 -26.01 -10.71
N PRO A 201 0.41 -25.00 -9.89
CA PRO A 201 0.29 -23.60 -10.30
C PRO A 201 1.08 -23.28 -11.56
N LEU A 202 0.54 -22.42 -12.42
CA LEU A 202 1.24 -21.89 -13.58
C LEU A 202 2.20 -20.76 -13.20
N PRO A 203 3.17 -20.37 -14.06
CA PRO A 203 4.05 -19.24 -13.81
C PRO A 203 3.28 -17.98 -13.39
N GLY A 204 3.76 -17.33 -12.34
CA GLY A 204 3.14 -16.18 -11.71
C GLY A 204 2.02 -16.48 -10.71
N PHE A 205 1.71 -17.74 -10.43
CA PHE A 205 0.68 -18.15 -9.47
C PHE A 205 1.21 -19.18 -8.48
N GLY A 206 0.77 -19.10 -7.22
CA GLY A 206 1.21 -19.99 -6.14
C GLY A 206 2.70 -19.91 -5.84
N CYS A 207 3.14 -20.41 -4.69
CA CYS A 207 4.53 -20.28 -4.25
C CYS A 207 5.57 -20.83 -5.24
N ASP A 208 5.26 -21.95 -5.91
CA ASP A 208 6.17 -22.53 -6.92
C ASP A 208 6.19 -21.71 -8.22
N GLY A 209 5.05 -21.17 -8.65
CA GLY A 209 4.96 -20.40 -9.89
C GLY A 209 5.55 -19.00 -9.79
N LEU A 210 5.80 -18.47 -8.58
CA LEU A 210 6.51 -17.20 -8.37
C LEU A 210 8.01 -17.29 -8.73
N GLY A 211 8.56 -18.49 -8.90
CA GLY A 211 9.99 -18.69 -9.14
C GLY A 211 10.82 -18.60 -7.86
N ASP A 212 12.08 -18.19 -7.97
CA ASP A 212 13.05 -18.15 -6.88
C ASP A 212 13.71 -16.79 -6.66
N ARG A 213 13.25 -15.74 -7.37
CA ARG A 213 13.75 -14.37 -7.27
C ARG A 213 12.65 -13.34 -7.44
N ASP A 214 12.94 -12.09 -7.07
CA ASP A 214 11.99 -10.98 -7.19
C ASP A 214 11.75 -10.65 -8.67
N THR A 215 10.52 -10.86 -9.13
CA THR A 215 10.06 -10.55 -10.49
C THR A 215 8.61 -10.03 -10.48
N THR A 216 8.12 -9.51 -11.60
CA THR A 216 6.71 -9.09 -11.72
C THR A 216 5.68 -10.20 -11.54
N TYR A 217 6.10 -11.46 -11.55
CA TYR A 217 5.29 -12.56 -11.04
C TYR A 217 4.91 -12.45 -9.58
N MET A 218 5.51 -11.56 -8.78
CA MET A 218 5.09 -11.31 -7.40
C MET A 218 3.97 -10.28 -7.28
N LYS A 219 3.72 -9.47 -8.32
CA LYS A 219 2.72 -8.39 -8.26
C LYS A 219 1.31 -8.94 -8.05
N VAL A 220 0.54 -8.18 -7.28
CA VAL A 220 -0.89 -8.40 -7.00
C VAL A 220 -1.62 -7.09 -7.16
N LEU A 221 -2.95 -7.10 -7.26
CA LEU A 221 -3.70 -5.83 -7.38
C LEU A 221 -3.39 -4.87 -6.22
N GLY A 222 -3.24 -5.41 -5.00
CA GLY A 222 -2.91 -4.62 -3.82
C GLY A 222 -1.52 -4.01 -3.81
N SER A 223 -0.56 -4.50 -4.60
CA SER A 223 0.78 -3.90 -4.63
C SER A 223 0.77 -2.55 -5.35
N SER A 224 -0.15 -2.35 -6.31
CA SER A 224 -0.34 -1.03 -6.93
C SER A 224 -0.98 -0.05 -5.95
N ILE A 225 -2.01 -0.43 -5.19
CA ILE A 225 -2.54 0.47 -4.15
C ILE A 225 -1.48 0.78 -3.08
N LEU A 226 -0.66 -0.20 -2.70
CA LEU A 226 0.44 0.04 -1.78
C LEU A 226 1.42 1.08 -2.32
N HIS A 227 1.81 0.98 -3.59
CA HIS A 227 2.64 1.96 -4.29
C HIS A 227 2.04 3.37 -4.16
N GLU A 228 0.78 3.50 -4.56
CA GLU A 228 0.05 4.76 -4.56
C GLU A 228 -0.10 5.38 -3.16
N LEU A 229 -0.30 4.56 -2.13
CA LEU A 229 -0.33 5.04 -0.74
C LEU A 229 0.97 5.73 -0.31
N PHE A 230 2.13 5.31 -0.81
CA PHE A 230 3.39 5.96 -0.48
C PHE A 230 3.51 7.37 -1.07
N HIS A 231 2.82 7.67 -2.17
CA HIS A 231 2.78 9.01 -2.76
C HIS A 231 1.92 10.00 -1.98
N TRP A 232 1.13 9.54 -1.00
CA TRP A 232 0.26 10.38 -0.19
C TRP A 232 0.94 10.74 1.15
N PRO A 233 1.65 11.88 1.23
CA PRO A 233 2.52 12.19 2.37
C PRO A 233 1.75 12.45 3.66
N TRP A 234 0.47 12.85 3.57
CA TRP A 234 -0.37 13.21 4.71
C TRP A 234 -0.35 12.16 5.82
N MET A 235 -0.46 10.89 5.45
CA MET A 235 -0.49 9.79 6.43
C MET A 235 0.85 9.61 7.18
N PHE A 236 1.95 10.16 6.65
CA PHE A 236 3.30 9.96 7.17
C PHE A 236 3.89 11.18 7.88
N LEU A 237 3.22 12.34 7.85
CA LEU A 237 3.73 13.59 8.43
C LEU A 237 4.03 13.49 9.93
N SER A 238 3.40 12.54 10.63
CA SER A 238 3.65 12.27 12.05
C SER A 238 4.91 11.44 12.33
N ILE A 239 5.55 10.88 11.30
CA ILE A 239 6.75 10.05 11.44
C ILE A 239 7.97 10.94 11.70
N PRO A 240 8.74 10.70 12.78
CA PRO A 240 9.91 11.53 13.09
C PRO A 240 10.94 11.49 11.96
N GLY A 241 11.35 12.69 11.54
CA GLY A 241 12.34 12.87 10.48
C GLY A 241 11.77 12.74 9.07
N TYR A 242 10.45 12.61 8.88
CA TYR A 242 9.84 12.49 7.54
C TYR A 242 10.29 13.59 6.58
N GLU A 243 10.13 14.86 6.93
CA GLU A 243 10.52 15.99 6.06
C GLU A 243 12.03 16.02 5.75
N THR A 244 12.86 15.56 6.68
CA THR A 244 14.33 15.49 6.49
C THR A 244 14.72 14.32 5.59
N ASN A 245 14.10 13.16 5.79
CA ASN A 245 14.42 11.93 5.08
C ASN A 245 13.81 11.90 3.67
N ILE A 246 12.70 12.63 3.48
CA ILE A 246 11.97 12.78 2.22
C ILE A 246 12.08 14.25 1.77
N PRO A 247 13.25 14.71 1.28
CA PRO A 247 13.47 16.13 0.98
C PRO A 247 12.83 16.60 -0.33
N ASP A 248 12.48 15.69 -1.24
CA ASP A 248 12.03 16.02 -2.59
C ASP A 248 10.52 16.25 -2.74
N HIS A 249 10.15 16.91 -3.84
CA HIS A 249 8.77 17.11 -4.30
C HIS A 249 7.79 17.66 -3.25
N GLY A 250 8.26 18.45 -2.29
CA GLY A 250 7.43 18.93 -1.18
C GLY A 250 7.13 17.83 -0.16
N HIS A 251 8.13 17.04 0.18
CA HIS A 251 8.06 15.89 1.07
C HIS A 251 7.15 14.77 0.58
N ARG A 252 7.20 14.51 -0.72
CA ARG A 252 6.51 13.38 -1.35
C ARG A 252 7.52 12.31 -1.74
N ILE A 253 7.21 11.07 -1.41
CA ILE A 253 7.84 9.93 -2.06
C ILE A 253 7.31 9.95 -3.50
N TRP A 254 8.21 9.81 -4.46
CA TRP A 254 7.90 9.93 -5.88
C TRP A 254 8.27 8.64 -6.61
N ASP A 255 8.00 8.60 -7.91
CA ASP A 255 8.62 7.62 -8.80
C ASP A 255 9.97 8.18 -9.19
N TYR A 256 11.04 7.59 -8.66
CA TYR A 256 12.39 8.15 -8.69
C TYR A 256 12.78 8.71 -10.07
N ASP A 257 12.99 10.01 -10.16
CA ASP A 257 13.32 10.72 -11.40
C ASP A 257 14.79 11.17 -11.46
N GLY A 258 15.63 10.62 -10.58
CA GLY A 258 17.04 10.96 -10.51
C GLY A 258 17.86 10.43 -11.71
N PRO A 259 19.05 11.01 -11.94
CA PRO A 259 19.76 10.93 -13.23
C PRO A 259 20.37 9.57 -13.60
N TRP A 260 20.21 8.53 -12.77
CA TRP A 260 21.02 7.30 -12.84
C TRP A 260 20.25 6.04 -13.18
N VAL A 261 18.92 6.08 -13.27
CA VAL A 261 18.11 4.88 -13.58
C VAL A 261 17.07 5.26 -14.64
N PRO A 262 17.14 4.70 -15.87
CA PRO A 262 16.24 5.07 -16.97
C PRO A 262 14.75 4.84 -16.71
N SER A 263 14.42 4.04 -15.68
CA SER A 263 13.08 3.82 -15.15
C SER A 263 13.20 3.53 -13.66
N ALA A 264 12.31 4.09 -12.84
CA ALA A 264 12.25 3.83 -11.39
C ALA A 264 11.57 2.50 -11.02
N TYR A 265 10.92 1.87 -12.01
CA TYR A 265 9.95 0.81 -11.78
C TYR A 265 10.55 -0.59 -11.92
N GLY A 266 9.96 -1.52 -11.19
CA GLY A 266 10.31 -2.92 -11.20
C GLY A 266 11.39 -3.28 -10.18
N PRO A 267 11.56 -4.59 -9.90
CA PRO A 267 12.41 -5.04 -8.82
C PRO A 267 13.87 -4.71 -9.13
N TRP A 268 14.26 -4.82 -10.40
CA TRP A 268 15.60 -4.53 -10.88
C TRP A 268 16.01 -3.08 -10.61
N ASN A 269 15.22 -2.11 -11.10
CA ASN A 269 15.56 -0.70 -10.95
C ASN A 269 15.46 -0.24 -9.50
N ALA A 270 14.43 -0.65 -8.77
CA ALA A 270 14.30 -0.37 -7.34
C ALA A 270 15.52 -0.86 -6.54
N MET A 271 16.02 -2.07 -6.83
CA MET A 271 17.25 -2.58 -6.21
C MET A 271 18.48 -1.71 -6.57
N HIS A 272 18.58 -1.24 -7.82
CA HIS A 272 19.71 -0.40 -8.25
C HIS A 272 19.68 1.00 -7.64
N ILE A 273 18.51 1.57 -7.35
CA ILE A 273 18.40 2.83 -6.60
C ILE A 273 19.08 2.69 -5.23
N ASN A 274 18.93 1.54 -4.57
CA ASN A 274 19.60 1.27 -3.30
C ASN A 274 21.14 1.15 -3.44
N GLN A 275 21.71 1.07 -4.64
CA GLN A 275 23.15 1.02 -4.85
C GLN A 275 23.76 2.41 -5.09
N LEU A 276 22.92 3.44 -5.23
CA LEU A 276 23.38 4.81 -5.42
C LEU A 276 24.03 5.36 -4.13
N PRO A 277 24.88 6.38 -4.26
CA PRO A 277 25.33 7.15 -3.10
C PRO A 277 24.14 7.67 -2.28
N ALA A 278 24.34 7.81 -0.97
CA ALA A 278 23.34 8.42 -0.10
C ALA A 278 22.94 9.82 -0.62
N ASP A 279 21.68 10.18 -0.42
CA ASP A 279 21.20 11.53 -0.70
C ASP A 279 22.02 12.53 0.12
N SER A 280 22.54 13.56 -0.54
CA SER A 280 23.47 14.51 0.11
C SER A 280 22.79 15.45 1.11
N ARG A 281 21.46 15.55 1.09
CA ARG A 281 20.66 16.42 1.96
C ARG A 281 20.20 15.68 3.21
N SER A 282 19.73 14.45 3.06
CA SER A 282 19.25 13.63 4.18
C SER A 282 20.34 12.74 4.79
N GLY A 283 21.37 12.38 4.02
CA GLY A 283 22.35 11.35 4.38
C GLY A 283 21.80 9.92 4.32
N MET A 284 20.55 9.74 3.88
CA MET A 284 19.85 8.46 3.81
C MET A 284 19.95 7.83 2.42
N SER A 285 19.47 6.60 2.27
CA SER A 285 19.39 6.00 0.93
C SER A 285 18.40 6.75 0.04
N GLN A 286 18.72 6.87 -1.25
CA GLN A 286 17.79 7.40 -2.26
C GLN A 286 16.57 6.49 -2.46
N SER A 287 16.65 5.23 -1.99
CA SER A 287 15.51 4.31 -1.94
C SER A 287 14.32 4.82 -1.15
N LEU A 288 14.54 5.69 -0.15
CA LEU A 288 13.45 6.28 0.63
C LEU A 288 12.50 7.12 -0.23
N GLN A 289 13.01 7.62 -1.37
CA GLN A 289 12.33 8.51 -2.30
C GLN A 289 11.58 7.80 -3.42
N ASN A 290 11.64 6.46 -3.49
CA ASN A 290 11.01 5.67 -4.54
C ASN A 290 9.89 4.78 -4.00
N ALA A 291 8.66 4.95 -4.46
CA ALA A 291 7.52 4.12 -4.03
C ALA A 291 7.75 2.63 -4.33
N ASP A 292 8.35 2.30 -5.48
CA ASP A 292 8.58 0.91 -5.87
C ASP A 292 9.60 0.18 -4.97
N ASN A 293 10.55 0.90 -4.33
CA ASN A 293 11.44 0.28 -3.33
C ASN A 293 10.65 -0.30 -2.15
N TYR A 294 9.63 0.40 -1.67
CA TYR A 294 8.76 -0.10 -0.61
C TYR A 294 7.92 -1.28 -1.10
N VAL A 295 7.34 -1.18 -2.30
CA VAL A 295 6.48 -2.22 -2.87
C VAL A 295 7.25 -3.53 -3.05
N TRP A 296 8.44 -3.47 -3.63
CA TRP A 296 9.23 -4.67 -3.89
C TRP A 296 9.77 -5.32 -2.63
N TYR A 297 10.17 -4.52 -1.64
CA TYR A 297 10.46 -5.04 -0.31
C TYR A 297 9.23 -5.75 0.29
N ALA A 298 8.05 -5.13 0.23
CA ALA A 298 6.84 -5.70 0.80
C ALA A 298 6.41 -7.00 0.11
N LEU A 299 6.46 -7.05 -1.23
CA LEU A 299 6.18 -8.25 -2.01
C LEU A 299 7.16 -9.37 -1.68
N SER A 300 8.46 -9.07 -1.71
CA SER A 300 9.49 -10.08 -1.46
C SER A 300 9.41 -10.63 -0.03
N ARG A 301 9.17 -9.77 0.96
CA ARG A 301 8.96 -10.17 2.36
C ARG A 301 7.69 -11.01 2.52
N TYR A 302 6.58 -10.55 1.92
CA TYR A 302 5.30 -11.24 2.01
C TYR A 302 5.39 -12.65 1.46
N TRP A 303 5.88 -12.80 0.23
CA TRP A 303 6.00 -14.10 -0.41
C TRP A 303 7.04 -14.97 0.29
N SER A 304 8.13 -14.40 0.79
CA SER A 304 9.10 -15.18 1.57
C SER A 304 8.47 -15.78 2.83
N TYR A 305 7.70 -14.97 3.56
CA TYR A 305 6.97 -15.41 4.76
C TYR A 305 5.90 -16.46 4.42
N LYS A 306 5.12 -16.24 3.36
CA LYS A 306 4.00 -17.11 2.99
C LYS A 306 4.42 -18.44 2.38
N CYS A 307 5.49 -18.43 1.62
CA CYS A 307 5.99 -19.61 0.91
C CYS A 307 7.07 -20.35 1.69
N ASP A 308 7.43 -19.88 2.88
CA ASP A 308 8.54 -20.41 3.69
C ASP A 308 9.81 -20.60 2.84
N LYS A 309 10.12 -19.57 2.05
CA LYS A 309 11.18 -19.59 1.04
C LYS A 309 11.90 -18.25 1.01
N THR A 310 13.19 -18.25 0.78
CA THR A 310 13.93 -17.01 0.48
C THR A 310 13.95 -16.80 -1.03
N PHE A 311 13.42 -15.67 -1.48
CA PHE A 311 13.58 -15.22 -2.86
C PHE A 311 14.89 -14.44 -3.02
N GLY A 312 15.60 -14.70 -4.11
CA GLY A 312 16.82 -14.00 -4.51
C GLY A 312 16.56 -12.64 -5.16
N PRO A 313 17.62 -11.86 -5.45
CA PRO A 313 17.51 -10.59 -6.14
C PRO A 313 17.05 -10.78 -7.60
N PRO A 314 16.44 -9.75 -8.21
CA PRO A 314 16.28 -9.71 -9.66
C PRO A 314 17.65 -9.80 -10.34
N THR A 315 17.69 -10.40 -11.51
CA THR A 315 18.91 -10.71 -12.27
C THR A 315 19.05 -9.90 -13.56
N SER A 316 17.95 -9.36 -14.08
CA SER A 316 17.96 -8.45 -15.22
C SER A 316 16.76 -7.49 -15.18
N ALA A 317 16.78 -6.50 -16.07
CA ALA A 317 15.62 -5.62 -16.28
C ALA A 317 14.38 -6.38 -16.77
N ASP A 318 14.52 -7.55 -17.39
CA ASP A 318 13.38 -8.35 -17.86
C ASP A 318 12.52 -8.85 -16.69
N ASP A 319 13.11 -9.06 -15.51
CA ASP A 319 12.35 -9.42 -14.30
C ASP A 319 11.30 -8.33 -13.94
N ALA A 320 11.41 -7.11 -14.50
CA ALA A 320 10.43 -6.03 -14.39
C ALA A 320 9.30 -6.06 -15.44
N THR A 321 9.37 -6.91 -16.49
CA THR A 321 8.46 -6.84 -17.65
C THR A 321 7.74 -8.16 -17.98
N ILE A 322 8.07 -9.26 -17.31
CA ILE A 322 7.43 -10.58 -17.54
C ILE A 322 5.96 -10.69 -17.09
N LEU A 323 5.33 -9.64 -16.58
CA LEU A 323 3.95 -9.72 -16.08
C LEU A 323 2.98 -10.23 -17.15
N GLY A 324 3.19 -9.82 -18.39
CA GLY A 324 2.38 -10.23 -19.54
C GLY A 324 2.44 -11.72 -19.88
N GLU A 325 3.40 -12.46 -19.31
CA GLU A 325 3.52 -13.91 -19.48
C GLU A 325 2.56 -14.70 -18.58
N ARG A 326 1.97 -14.06 -17.56
CA ARG A 326 0.95 -14.71 -16.74
C ARG A 326 -0.25 -15.07 -17.60
N GLN A 327 -0.78 -16.28 -17.37
CA GLN A 327 -2.06 -16.66 -17.97
C GLN A 327 -3.16 -15.69 -17.54
N ARG A 328 -4.02 -15.29 -18.48
CA ARG A 328 -5.19 -14.46 -18.21
C ARG A 328 -6.37 -15.31 -17.75
N GLY A 329 -7.13 -14.77 -16.79
CA GLY A 329 -8.38 -15.37 -16.36
C GLY A 329 -9.48 -15.26 -17.43
N PRO A 330 -10.47 -16.16 -17.41
CA PRO A 330 -11.63 -16.05 -18.31
C PRO A 330 -12.42 -14.77 -18.02
N GLY A 331 -12.62 -13.93 -19.04
CA GLY A 331 -13.36 -12.67 -18.94
C GLY A 331 -12.51 -11.42 -18.66
N ASN A 332 -11.19 -11.54 -18.77
CA ASN A 332 -10.24 -10.43 -18.91
C ASN A 332 -9.75 -10.31 -20.36
#